data_AF-A0A5S4GUZ1-F1
#
_entry.id   AF-A0A5S4GUZ1-F1
#
_cell.length_a   1.000
_cell.length_b   1.000
_cell.length_c   1.000
_cell.angle_alpha   90.00
_cell.angle_beta   90.00
_cell.angle_gamma   90.00
#
_symmetry.space_group_name_H-M   'P 1'
#
loop_
_entity.id
_entity.type
_entity.pdbx_description
1 polymer ?
#
loop_
_entity_poly.entity_id
_entity_poly.type
_entity_poly.pdbx_seq_one_letter_code
_entity_poly.pdbx_strand_id
1 'polypeptide(L)'
;MYKRQVIAVAAPALARFLQVGAGADAEFVSFLRWMAAANLTLIVPVLAASCLRGAGRARAAALITLSNAAVEITLVAVLGFDPVALGVMAVPVATAAAGLSGGVLGLVLLRRAGLRGPVGWRPEVLRGLRSVGLPVGISYVAVFATNLALMWVLGPFDPRIRNGFAAAATVQSLVVIPAIALGSATAIVMNQQRGAGRRGLNPATMGAGLRIAAAVYGAVALVVWTARDVIGLVMAGDSRMAAECARYLNEVGPTYLCFGMVLMAITVMEQIGRGRAALLLNAVYAAQIIGVGGLLARSFHSQDLLYGTIAVTNLAGLAVVLVAVRAVRRDSGDLGQACPSG
;
A
#
# COMPACT_ATOMS: atom_id res chain seq x y z
N MET A 1 -11.77 26.60 -1.07
CA MET A 1 -13.13 26.30 -0.57
C MET A 1 -13.51 24.82 -0.66
N TYR A 2 -13.33 24.15 -1.81
CA TYR A 2 -13.73 22.73 -2.02
C TYR A 2 -13.04 21.71 -1.08
N LYS A 3 -11.74 21.86 -0.78
CA LYS A 3 -10.98 20.93 0.09
C LYS A 3 -11.44 20.93 1.56
N ARG A 4 -11.95 22.07 2.07
CA ARG A 4 -12.43 22.20 3.45
C ARG A 4 -13.77 21.47 3.64
N GLN A 5 -14.61 21.43 2.60
CA GLN A 5 -15.94 20.80 2.64
C GLN A 5 -15.88 19.27 2.57
N VAL A 6 -14.97 18.69 1.77
CA VAL A 6 -14.85 17.23 1.67
C VAL A 6 -14.43 16.61 3.01
N ILE A 7 -13.43 17.16 3.69
CA ILE A 7 -12.99 16.66 5.00
C ILE A 7 -14.04 16.93 6.08
N ALA A 8 -14.72 18.08 6.03
CA ALA A 8 -15.75 18.43 7.00
C ALA A 8 -17.01 17.54 6.93
N VAL A 9 -17.35 17.05 5.74
CA VAL A 9 -18.53 16.19 5.49
C VAL A 9 -18.18 14.69 5.57
N ALA A 10 -16.99 14.29 5.12
CA ALA A 10 -16.60 12.88 5.11
C ALA A 10 -16.35 12.30 6.51
N ALA A 11 -15.75 13.06 7.44
CA ALA A 11 -15.46 12.56 8.78
C ALA A 11 -16.73 12.18 9.59
N PRO A 12 -17.78 13.03 9.65
CA PRO A 12 -19.05 12.64 10.28
C PRO A 12 -19.77 11.50 9.55
N ALA A 13 -19.68 11.44 8.22
CA ALA A 13 -20.29 10.35 7.45
C ALA A 13 -19.59 9.00 7.73
N LEU A 14 -18.26 9.00 7.85
CA LEU A 14 -17.48 7.83 8.25
C LEU A 14 -17.77 7.41 9.68
N ALA A 15 -17.92 8.35 10.61
CA ALA A 15 -18.24 8.03 12.00
C ALA A 15 -19.60 7.33 12.12
N ARG A 16 -20.60 7.80 11.37
CA ARG A 16 -21.92 7.16 11.25
C ARG A 16 -21.83 5.78 10.60
N PHE A 17 -21.05 5.65 9.52
CA PHE A 17 -20.86 4.39 8.83
C PHE A 17 -20.19 3.33 9.73
N LEU A 18 -19.20 3.74 10.51
CA LEU A 18 -18.46 2.89 11.45
C LEU A 18 -19.18 2.68 12.79
N GLN A 19 -20.37 3.27 12.97
CA GLN A 19 -21.17 3.21 14.21
C GLN A 19 -20.37 3.59 15.46
N VAL A 20 -19.60 4.69 15.37
CA VAL A 20 -18.84 5.22 16.51
C VAL A 20 -19.81 5.54 17.65
N GLY A 21 -19.49 5.06 18.86
CA GLY A 21 -20.33 5.26 20.05
C GLY A 21 -20.58 6.75 20.33
N ALA A 22 -21.77 7.09 20.82
CA ALA A 22 -22.24 8.48 20.97
C ALA A 22 -21.34 9.38 21.84
N GLY A 23 -20.48 8.81 22.70
CA GLY A 23 -19.50 9.54 23.51
C GLY A 23 -18.16 9.84 22.83
N ALA A 24 -17.82 9.18 21.72
CA ALA A 24 -16.52 9.29 21.05
C ALA A 24 -16.58 10.00 19.69
N ASP A 25 -17.77 10.30 19.18
CA ASP A 25 -17.97 10.86 17.82
C ASP A 25 -17.25 12.21 17.63
N ALA A 26 -17.32 13.10 18.63
CA ALA A 26 -16.66 14.41 18.57
C ALA A 26 -15.12 14.30 18.57
N GLU A 27 -14.57 13.43 19.42
CA GLU A 27 -13.13 13.18 19.50
C GLU A 27 -12.63 12.53 18.21
N PHE A 28 -13.35 11.52 17.70
CA PHE A 28 -13.05 10.85 16.44
C PHE A 28 -13.04 11.81 15.25
N VAL A 29 -14.06 12.67 15.13
CA VAL A 29 -14.14 13.67 14.04
C VAL A 29 -13.02 14.70 14.16
N SER A 30 -12.69 15.15 15.37
CA SER A 30 -11.57 16.07 15.61
C SER A 30 -10.24 15.43 15.19
N PHE A 31 -9.98 14.21 15.66
CA PHE A 31 -8.79 13.44 15.32
C PHE A 31 -8.64 13.26 13.80
N LEU A 32 -9.70 12.85 13.09
CA LEU A 32 -9.67 12.67 11.64
C LEU A 32 -9.32 13.98 10.90
N ARG A 33 -9.88 15.12 11.35
CA ARG A 33 -9.60 16.43 10.74
C ARG A 33 -8.15 16.83 10.91
N TRP A 34 -7.60 16.66 12.12
CA TRP A 34 -6.21 16.96 12.41
C TRP A 34 -5.25 16.02 11.69
N MET A 35 -5.57 14.72 11.63
CA MET A 35 -4.80 13.75 10.83
C MET A 35 -4.79 14.11 9.35
N ALA A 36 -5.93 14.52 8.79
CA ALA A 36 -6.01 14.93 7.39
C ALA A 36 -5.14 16.16 7.11
N ALA A 37 -5.11 17.13 8.02
CA ALA A 37 -4.24 18.30 7.92
C ALA A 37 -2.75 17.91 8.05
N ALA A 38 -2.41 17.07 9.02
CA ALA A 38 -1.04 16.60 9.25
C ALA A 38 -0.49 15.85 8.03
N ASN A 39 -1.28 14.99 7.38
CA ASN A 39 -0.86 14.26 6.19
C ASN A 39 -0.45 15.16 5.00
N LEU A 40 -0.92 16.41 4.94
CA LEU A 40 -0.49 17.36 3.91
C LEU A 40 0.98 17.74 4.04
N THR A 41 1.54 17.71 5.26
CA THR A 41 2.97 18.01 5.47
C THR A 41 3.88 16.91 4.92
N LEU A 42 3.36 15.67 4.77
CA LEU A 42 4.10 14.53 4.21
C LEU A 42 4.31 14.61 2.69
N ILE A 43 3.61 15.49 1.97
CA ILE A 43 3.71 15.60 0.51
C ILE A 43 5.16 15.88 0.08
N VAL A 44 5.81 16.86 0.71
CA VAL A 44 7.18 17.28 0.37
C VAL A 44 8.21 16.15 0.61
N PRO A 45 8.31 15.53 1.81
CA PRO A 45 9.26 14.45 2.03
C PRO A 45 9.00 13.23 1.14
N VAL A 46 7.74 12.85 0.90
CA VAL A 46 7.40 11.71 0.03
C VAL A 46 7.83 11.96 -1.41
N LEU A 47 7.59 13.16 -1.94
CA LEU A 47 8.05 13.54 -3.27
C LEU A 47 9.58 13.57 -3.34
N ALA A 48 10.25 14.16 -2.35
CA ALA A 48 11.71 14.24 -2.32
C ALA A 48 12.35 12.85 -2.27
N ALA A 49 11.87 11.96 -1.40
CA ALA A 49 12.32 10.59 -1.31
C ALA A 49 12.09 9.83 -2.63
N SER A 50 10.93 10.03 -3.27
CA SER A 50 10.61 9.38 -4.54
C SER A 50 11.51 9.86 -5.69
N CYS A 51 11.79 11.16 -5.78
CA CYS A 51 12.77 11.71 -6.74
C CYS A 51 14.18 11.14 -6.52
N LEU A 52 14.63 11.07 -5.26
CA LEU A 52 15.94 10.51 -4.92
C LEU A 52 16.04 9.02 -5.27
N ARG A 53 14.99 8.23 -5.00
CA ARG A 53 14.93 6.82 -5.43
C ARG A 53 15.01 6.70 -6.95
N GLY A 54 14.21 7.48 -7.68
CA GLY A 54 14.22 7.49 -9.15
C GLY A 54 15.59 7.84 -9.73
N ALA A 55 16.34 8.72 -9.07
CA ALA A 55 17.70 9.11 -9.44
C ALA A 55 18.80 8.13 -8.94
N GLY A 56 18.44 6.95 -8.41
CA GLY A 56 19.40 5.96 -7.91
C GLY A 56 20.00 6.27 -6.54
N ARG A 57 19.55 7.32 -5.86
CA ARG A 57 20.03 7.72 -4.52
C ARG A 57 19.17 7.12 -3.41
N ALA A 58 19.04 5.79 -3.41
CA ALA A 58 18.17 5.06 -2.48
C ALA A 58 18.49 5.32 -1.00
N ARG A 59 19.78 5.43 -0.63
CA ARG A 59 20.20 5.72 0.76
C ARG A 59 19.71 7.08 1.25
N ALA A 60 19.78 8.12 0.40
CA ALA A 60 19.30 9.45 0.75
C ALA A 60 17.77 9.48 0.90
N ALA A 61 17.05 8.74 0.06
CA ALA A 61 15.61 8.57 0.21
C ALA A 61 15.24 7.84 1.50
N ALA A 62 15.97 6.77 1.84
CA ALA A 62 15.78 6.01 3.06
C ALA A 62 16.04 6.86 4.32
N LEU A 63 17.05 7.72 4.28
CA LEU A 63 17.33 8.65 5.38
C LEU A 63 16.14 9.57 5.67
N ILE A 64 15.44 10.07 4.64
CA ILE A 64 14.23 10.90 4.82
C ILE A 64 13.14 10.08 5.52
N THR A 65 12.85 8.88 5.02
CA THR A 65 11.77 8.05 5.58
C THR A 65 12.08 7.58 7.01
N LEU A 66 13.33 7.22 7.30
CA LEU A 66 13.76 6.83 8.64
C LEU A 66 13.75 8.00 9.61
N SER A 67 14.15 9.20 9.16
CA SER A 67 14.08 10.41 9.99
C SER A 67 12.63 10.76 10.34
N ASN A 68 11.71 10.66 9.37
CA ASN A 68 10.29 10.87 9.64
C ASN A 68 9.76 9.89 10.68
N ALA A 69 10.03 8.59 10.49
CA ALA A 69 9.59 7.56 11.43
C ALA A 69 10.17 7.80 12.83
N ALA A 70 11.46 8.15 12.93
CA ALA A 70 12.10 8.45 14.21
C ALA A 70 11.47 9.65 14.91
N VAL A 71 11.23 10.75 14.19
CA VAL A 71 10.57 11.94 14.74
C VAL A 71 9.14 11.61 15.19
N GLU A 72 8.38 10.90 14.36
CA GLU A 72 7.00 10.55 14.65
C GLU A 72 6.90 9.64 15.88
N ILE A 73 7.67 8.56 15.94
CA ILE A 73 7.70 7.63 17.09
C ILE A 73 8.13 8.37 18.36
N THR A 74 9.19 9.17 18.29
CA THR A 74 9.70 9.91 19.45
C THR A 74 8.66 10.90 19.98
N LEU A 75 8.01 11.66 19.10
CA LEU A 75 7.02 12.64 19.52
C LEU A 75 5.74 11.99 20.05
N VAL A 76 5.29 10.87 19.47
CA VAL A 76 4.17 10.11 20.05
C VAL A 76 4.53 9.61 21.44
N ALA A 77 5.74 9.09 21.64
CA ALA A 77 6.21 8.62 22.95
C ALA A 77 6.31 9.74 24.00
N VAL A 78 6.74 10.95 23.60
CA VAL A 78 6.90 12.08 24.52
C VAL A 78 5.59 12.82 24.79
N LEU A 79 4.74 12.99 23.78
CA LEU A 79 3.53 13.80 23.87
C LEU A 79 2.29 12.98 24.24
N GLY A 80 2.25 11.70 23.85
CA GLY A 80 1.09 10.84 24.05
C GLY A 80 0.95 10.32 25.48
N PHE A 81 2.06 10.20 26.21
CA PHE A 81 2.11 9.71 27.58
C PHE A 81 2.38 10.85 28.58
N ASP A 82 2.29 10.55 29.88
CA ASP A 82 2.59 11.52 30.94
C ASP A 82 4.02 12.09 30.79
N PRO A 83 4.22 13.40 31.00
CA PRO A 83 3.33 14.37 31.67
C PRO A 83 2.43 15.22 30.75
N VAL A 84 2.52 15.07 29.41
CA VAL A 84 1.75 15.93 28.49
C VAL A 84 0.36 15.35 28.20
N ALA A 85 0.24 14.02 28.19
CA ALA A 85 -1.02 13.28 28.12
C ALA A 85 -1.99 13.75 27.01
N LEU A 86 -1.47 14.12 25.83
CA LEU A 86 -2.29 14.46 24.66
C LEU A 86 -3.07 13.24 24.11
N GLY A 87 -2.79 12.04 24.63
CA GLY A 87 -3.43 10.81 24.20
C GLY A 87 -3.32 10.60 22.69
N VAL A 88 -4.43 10.26 22.06
CA VAL A 88 -4.46 9.99 20.60
C VAL A 88 -4.12 11.22 19.77
N MET A 89 -4.31 12.43 20.30
CA MET A 89 -4.03 13.70 19.60
C MET A 89 -2.53 13.97 19.45
N ALA A 90 -1.66 13.24 20.15
CA ALA A 90 -0.22 13.28 19.91
C ALA A 90 0.14 12.82 18.48
N VAL A 91 -0.65 11.90 17.89
CA VAL A 91 -0.36 11.32 16.57
C VAL A 91 -0.39 12.38 15.46
N PRO A 92 -1.46 13.18 15.25
CA PRO A 92 -1.45 14.24 14.25
C PRO A 92 -0.32 15.25 14.41
N VAL A 93 0.01 15.61 15.66
CA VAL A 93 1.09 16.57 15.97
C VAL A 93 2.45 15.98 15.57
N ALA A 94 2.70 14.72 15.95
CA ALA A 94 3.90 13.99 15.60
C ALA A 94 4.05 13.81 14.09
N THR A 95 2.98 13.39 13.39
CA THR A 95 2.97 13.26 11.92
C THR A 95 3.26 14.60 11.25
N ALA A 96 2.65 15.70 11.73
CA ALA A 96 2.87 17.03 11.16
C ALA A 96 4.34 17.46 11.30
N ALA A 97 4.91 17.29 12.50
CA ALA A 97 6.31 17.61 12.78
C ALA A 97 7.29 16.73 11.98
N ALA A 98 7.01 15.43 11.85
CA ALA A 98 7.78 14.52 11.01
C ALA A 98 7.72 14.93 9.53
N GLY A 99 6.54 15.30 9.02
CA GLY A 99 6.42 15.78 7.64
C GLY A 99 7.14 17.09 7.37
N LEU A 100 7.11 18.05 8.31
CA LEU A 100 7.83 19.31 8.17
C LEU A 100 9.35 19.12 8.24
N SER A 101 9.86 18.43 9.26
CA SER A 101 11.29 18.14 9.43
C SER A 101 11.84 17.29 8.28
N GLY A 102 11.11 16.26 7.88
CA GLY A 102 11.37 15.45 6.69
C GLY A 102 11.38 16.25 5.40
N GLY A 103 10.43 17.17 5.26
CA GLY A 103 10.34 18.07 4.12
C GLY A 103 11.59 18.93 4.00
N VAL A 104 12.05 19.52 5.10
CA VAL A 104 13.31 20.29 5.14
C VAL A 104 14.50 19.42 4.75
N LEU A 105 14.65 18.24 5.37
CA LEU A 105 15.73 17.30 5.06
C LEU A 105 15.70 16.87 3.59
N GLY A 106 14.53 16.49 3.07
CA GLY A 106 14.36 16.07 1.69
C GLY A 106 14.70 17.18 0.70
N LEU A 107 14.29 18.42 1.00
CA LEU A 107 14.70 19.58 0.22
C LEU A 107 16.22 19.78 0.26
N VAL A 108 16.89 19.65 1.41
CA VAL A 108 18.35 19.76 1.49
C VAL A 108 19.05 18.68 0.65
N LEU A 109 18.61 17.42 0.76
CA LEU A 109 19.19 16.30 0.01
C LEU A 109 18.98 16.44 -1.50
N LEU A 110 17.83 16.96 -1.94
CA LEU A 110 17.59 17.29 -3.34
C LEU A 110 18.54 18.39 -3.85
N ARG A 111 18.83 19.43 -3.04
CA ARG A 111 19.84 20.45 -3.41
C ARG A 111 21.21 19.81 -3.61
N ARG A 112 21.66 19.04 -2.60
CA ARG A 112 22.95 18.35 -2.62
C ARG A 112 23.08 17.35 -3.75
N ALA A 113 21.96 16.84 -4.25
CA ALA A 113 21.93 15.93 -5.39
C ALA A 113 21.96 16.62 -6.76
N GLY A 114 21.89 17.96 -6.82
CA GLY A 114 21.75 18.68 -8.08
C GLY A 114 20.40 18.45 -8.76
N LEU A 115 19.39 17.97 -8.03
CA LEU A 115 18.07 17.61 -8.57
C LEU A 115 17.05 18.75 -8.44
N ARG A 116 17.50 19.96 -8.04
CA ARG A 116 16.65 21.15 -8.09
C ARG A 116 16.63 21.73 -9.50
N GLY A 117 15.51 21.55 -10.18
CA GLY A 117 15.22 22.28 -11.42
C GLY A 117 14.64 23.67 -11.17
N PRO A 118 14.47 24.47 -12.25
CA PRO A 118 13.80 25.76 -12.17
C PRO A 118 12.36 25.60 -11.69
N VAL A 119 11.91 26.51 -10.82
CA VAL A 119 10.53 26.56 -10.33
C VAL A 119 9.68 27.22 -11.40
N GLY A 120 8.69 26.49 -11.92
CA GLY A 120 7.80 26.99 -12.96
C GLY A 120 6.71 26.00 -13.32
N TRP A 121 5.72 26.47 -14.07
CA TRP A 121 4.68 25.61 -14.63
C TRP A 121 5.27 24.67 -15.68
N ARG A 122 4.97 23.38 -15.56
CA ARG A 122 5.48 22.32 -16.45
C ARG A 122 4.31 21.45 -16.90
N PRO A 123 3.59 21.83 -17.97
CA PRO A 123 2.38 21.13 -18.39
C PRO A 123 2.67 19.68 -18.81
N GLU A 124 3.91 19.34 -19.15
CA GLU A 124 4.34 17.99 -19.47
C GLU A 124 4.14 17.02 -18.29
N VAL A 125 4.26 17.54 -17.05
CA VAL A 125 4.06 16.76 -15.82
C VAL A 125 2.62 16.27 -15.70
N LEU A 126 1.64 17.00 -16.24
CA LEU A 126 0.23 16.60 -16.21
C LEU A 126 0.00 15.28 -16.96
N ARG A 127 0.78 15.01 -18.01
CA ARG A 127 0.70 13.74 -18.74
C ARG A 127 1.14 12.57 -17.86
N GLY A 128 2.24 12.74 -17.11
CA GLY A 128 2.70 11.76 -16.13
C GLY A 128 1.69 11.57 -15.00
N LEU A 129 1.14 12.67 -14.47
CA LEU A 129 0.12 12.61 -13.43
C LEU A 129 -1.15 11.89 -13.90
N ARG A 130 -1.62 12.12 -15.12
CA ARG A 130 -2.80 11.45 -15.68
C ARG A 130 -2.58 9.97 -16.02
N SER A 131 -1.37 9.60 -16.46
CA SER A 131 -1.06 8.24 -16.92
C SER A 131 -0.59 7.29 -15.82
N VAL A 132 0.07 7.82 -14.77
CA VAL A 132 0.61 7.04 -13.65
C VAL A 132 -0.04 7.45 -12.34
N GLY A 133 0.01 8.75 -12.00
CA GLY A 133 -0.42 9.22 -10.68
C GLY A 133 -1.91 9.01 -10.40
N LEU A 134 -2.78 9.30 -11.37
CA LEU A 134 -4.22 9.16 -11.24
C LEU A 134 -4.64 7.68 -11.13
N PRO A 135 -4.19 6.75 -12.00
CA PRO A 135 -4.47 5.32 -11.80
C PRO A 135 -3.99 4.75 -10.46
N VAL A 136 -2.79 5.15 -10.00
CA VAL A 136 -2.28 4.74 -8.68
C VAL A 136 -3.18 5.29 -7.57
N GLY A 137 -3.53 6.57 -7.64
CA GLY A 137 -4.45 7.20 -6.69
C GLY A 137 -5.82 6.49 -6.63
N ILE A 138 -6.40 6.15 -7.79
CA ILE A 138 -7.65 5.39 -7.86
C ILE A 138 -7.47 3.98 -7.27
N SER A 139 -6.32 3.34 -7.48
CA SER A 139 -6.05 2.01 -6.90
C SER A 139 -6.03 2.06 -5.37
N TYR A 140 -5.45 3.10 -4.76
CA TYR A 140 -5.54 3.31 -3.31
C TYR A 140 -6.97 3.56 -2.82
N VAL A 141 -7.79 4.31 -3.58
CA VAL A 141 -9.22 4.49 -3.27
C VAL A 141 -9.98 3.16 -3.37
N ALA A 142 -9.68 2.34 -4.37
CA ALA A 142 -10.28 1.02 -4.54
C ALA A 142 -9.90 0.06 -3.40
N VAL A 143 -8.63 0.09 -2.95
CA VAL A 143 -8.19 -0.66 -1.77
C VAL A 143 -8.95 -0.20 -0.52
N PHE A 144 -9.11 1.10 -0.31
CA PHE A 144 -9.91 1.63 0.81
C PHE A 144 -11.37 1.15 0.74
N ALA A 145 -12.01 1.25 -0.42
CA ALA A 145 -13.37 0.76 -0.63
C ALA A 145 -13.50 -0.74 -0.39
N THR A 146 -12.49 -1.52 -0.79
CA THR A 146 -12.44 -2.97 -0.58
C THR A 146 -12.38 -3.32 0.90
N ASN A 147 -11.55 -2.61 1.68
CA ASN A 147 -11.49 -2.79 3.13
C ASN A 147 -12.83 -2.47 3.80
N LEU A 148 -13.49 -1.39 3.36
CA LEU A 148 -14.81 -1.02 3.86
C LEU A 148 -15.88 -2.08 3.54
N ALA A 149 -15.85 -2.61 2.32
CA ALA A 149 -16.74 -3.67 1.89
C ALA A 149 -16.51 -4.97 2.68
N LEU A 150 -15.25 -5.33 2.98
CA LEU A 150 -14.93 -6.47 3.82
C LEU A 150 -15.46 -6.30 5.25
N MET A 151 -15.32 -5.11 5.83
CA MET A 151 -15.94 -4.81 7.14
C MET A 151 -17.47 -4.97 7.10
N TRP A 152 -18.12 -4.54 6.01
CA TRP A 152 -19.56 -4.73 5.83
C TRP A 152 -19.95 -6.21 5.65
N VAL A 153 -19.20 -6.98 4.86
CA VAL A 153 -19.40 -8.43 4.68
C VAL A 153 -19.31 -9.17 6.01
N LEU A 154 -18.32 -8.81 6.83
CA LEU A 154 -18.11 -9.41 8.14
C LEU A 154 -19.03 -8.86 9.23
N GLY A 155 -19.74 -7.75 8.97
CA GLY A 155 -20.62 -7.07 9.92
C GLY A 155 -21.60 -7.98 10.68
N PRO A 156 -22.30 -8.94 10.03
CA PRO A 156 -23.23 -9.85 10.69
C PRO A 156 -22.59 -10.95 11.54
N PHE A 157 -21.28 -11.16 11.46
CA PHE A 157 -20.58 -12.19 12.23
C PHE A 157 -20.30 -11.72 13.66
N ASP A 158 -19.99 -12.68 14.54
CA ASP A 158 -19.67 -12.40 15.94
C ASP A 158 -18.56 -11.33 16.05
N PRO A 159 -18.66 -10.36 16.99
CA PRO A 159 -17.63 -9.34 17.19
C PRO A 159 -16.21 -9.90 17.34
N ARG A 160 -16.04 -11.09 17.92
CA ARG A 160 -14.73 -11.74 18.09
C ARG A 160 -14.12 -12.14 16.75
N ILE A 161 -14.93 -12.65 15.81
CA ILE A 161 -14.50 -12.98 14.45
C ILE A 161 -14.04 -11.72 13.73
N ARG A 162 -14.82 -10.64 13.83
CA ARG A 162 -14.47 -9.35 13.20
C ARG A 162 -13.16 -8.79 13.75
N ASN A 163 -12.96 -8.86 15.06
CA ASN A 163 -11.74 -8.38 15.70
C ASN A 163 -10.53 -9.26 15.38
N GLY A 164 -10.70 -10.60 15.33
CA GLY A 164 -9.66 -11.53 14.90
C GLY A 164 -9.24 -11.31 13.44
N PHE A 165 -10.20 -11.08 12.55
CA PHE A 165 -9.93 -10.69 11.17
C PHE A 165 -9.22 -9.33 11.07
N ALA A 166 -9.59 -8.34 11.88
CA ALA A 166 -8.92 -7.05 11.90
C ALA A 166 -7.43 -7.18 12.28
N ALA A 167 -7.12 -8.02 13.28
CA ALA A 167 -5.74 -8.37 13.64
C ALA A 167 -5.00 -9.03 12.46
N ALA A 168 -5.63 -9.99 11.79
CA ALA A 168 -5.05 -10.63 10.62
C ALA A 168 -4.84 -9.66 9.43
N ALA A 169 -5.76 -8.71 9.23
CA ALA A 169 -5.63 -7.65 8.22
C ALA A 169 -4.46 -6.70 8.52
N THR A 170 -4.14 -6.47 9.79
CA THR A 170 -2.90 -5.76 10.18
C THR A 170 -1.67 -6.54 9.74
N VAL A 171 -1.61 -7.86 9.99
CA VAL A 171 -0.52 -8.72 9.51
C VAL A 171 -0.42 -8.67 7.99
N GLN A 172 -1.54 -8.78 7.28
CA GLN A 172 -1.57 -8.68 5.82
C GLN A 172 -1.04 -7.32 5.33
N SER A 173 -1.36 -6.24 6.02
CA SER A 173 -0.85 -4.90 5.68
C SER A 173 0.67 -4.81 5.79
N LEU A 174 1.28 -5.50 6.76
CA LEU A 174 2.73 -5.63 6.85
C LEU A 174 3.30 -6.48 5.70
N VAL A 175 2.60 -7.56 5.33
CA VAL A 175 2.96 -8.42 4.20
C VAL A 175 2.89 -7.70 2.86
N VAL A 176 2.07 -6.65 2.71
CA VAL A 176 1.97 -5.83 1.48
C VAL A 176 3.23 -4.99 1.22
N ILE A 177 3.91 -4.52 2.27
CA ILE A 177 5.00 -3.53 2.17
C ILE A 177 6.18 -4.03 1.31
N PRO A 178 6.73 -5.25 1.51
CA PRO A 178 7.86 -5.74 0.73
C PRO A 178 7.57 -5.85 -0.78
N ALA A 179 6.36 -6.24 -1.18
CA ALA A 179 5.98 -6.36 -2.59
C ALA A 179 5.96 -4.99 -3.27
N ILE A 180 5.39 -3.98 -2.61
CA ILE A 180 5.39 -2.62 -3.15
C ILE A 180 6.83 -2.11 -3.26
N ALA A 181 7.69 -2.40 -2.28
CA ALA A 181 9.10 -2.01 -2.32
C ALA A 181 9.87 -2.68 -3.47
N LEU A 182 9.72 -4.01 -3.63
CA LEU A 182 10.35 -4.79 -4.70
C LEU A 182 9.81 -4.39 -6.08
N GLY A 183 8.50 -4.18 -6.19
CA GLY A 183 7.86 -3.73 -7.41
C GLY A 183 8.34 -2.34 -7.81
N SER A 184 8.43 -1.43 -6.84
CA SER A 184 8.96 -0.08 -7.07
C SER A 184 10.43 -0.09 -7.47
N ALA A 185 11.27 -0.88 -6.80
CA ALA A 185 12.68 -1.01 -7.15
C ALA A 185 12.86 -1.55 -8.58
N THR A 186 12.10 -2.59 -8.94
CA THR A 186 12.11 -3.18 -10.28
C THR A 186 11.66 -2.16 -11.33
N ALA A 187 10.57 -1.44 -11.08
CA ALA A 187 10.04 -0.42 -11.99
C ALA A 187 11.01 0.76 -12.16
N ILE A 188 11.68 1.21 -11.10
CA ILE A 188 12.71 2.26 -11.17
C ILE A 188 13.83 1.82 -12.10
N VAL A 189 14.37 0.62 -11.93
CA VAL A 189 15.46 0.10 -12.78
C VAL A 189 15.00 -0.01 -14.24
N MET A 190 13.79 -0.52 -14.50
CA MET A 190 13.23 -0.59 -15.84
C MET A 190 13.03 0.80 -16.48
N ASN A 191 12.58 1.79 -15.70
CA ASN A 191 12.42 3.16 -16.17
C ASN A 191 13.77 3.83 -16.46
N GLN A 192 14.81 3.54 -15.67
CA GLN A 192 16.18 3.97 -15.94
C GLN A 192 16.74 3.33 -17.21
N GLN A 193 16.57 2.01 -17.38
CA GLN A 193 16.95 1.29 -18.60
C GLN A 193 16.23 1.88 -19.82
N ARG A 194 14.93 2.17 -19.68
CA ARG A 194 14.13 2.84 -20.72
C ARG A 194 14.67 4.23 -21.07
N GLY A 195 15.04 5.02 -20.07
CA GLY A 195 15.63 6.36 -20.26
C GLY A 195 17.02 6.31 -20.92
N ALA A 196 17.79 5.26 -20.67
CA ALA A 196 19.10 5.02 -21.28
C ALA A 196 19.04 4.32 -22.66
N GLY A 197 17.85 4.15 -23.25
CA GLY A 197 17.68 3.45 -24.53
C GLY A 197 17.83 1.92 -24.46
N ARG A 198 18.01 1.34 -23.28
CA ARG A 198 18.28 -0.09 -23.06
C ARG A 198 17.02 -0.90 -22.72
N ARG A 199 15.91 -0.62 -23.42
CA ARG A 199 14.60 -1.27 -23.16
C ARG A 199 14.63 -2.79 -23.28
N GLY A 200 15.52 -3.35 -24.10
CA GLY A 200 15.71 -4.80 -24.24
C GLY A 200 16.10 -5.53 -22.95
N LEU A 201 16.59 -4.81 -21.93
CA LEU A 201 16.92 -5.38 -20.61
C LEU A 201 15.69 -5.53 -19.69
N ASN A 202 14.57 -4.85 -19.98
CA ASN A 202 13.38 -4.84 -19.13
C ASN A 202 12.80 -6.23 -18.83
N PRO A 203 12.74 -7.20 -19.78
CA PRO A 203 12.25 -8.54 -19.48
C PRO A 203 13.17 -9.30 -18.52
N ALA A 204 14.49 -9.10 -18.61
CA ALA A 204 15.46 -9.69 -17.69
C ALA A 204 15.33 -9.07 -16.30
N THR A 205 15.15 -7.75 -16.21
CA THR A 205 14.90 -7.01 -14.97
C THR A 205 13.62 -7.48 -14.29
N MET A 206 12.51 -7.61 -15.04
CA MET A 206 11.24 -8.15 -14.53
C MET A 206 11.43 -9.59 -14.02
N GLY A 207 12.14 -10.43 -14.76
CA GLY A 207 12.44 -11.81 -14.34
C GLY A 207 13.26 -11.88 -13.06
N ALA A 208 14.28 -11.03 -12.91
CA ALA A 208 15.07 -10.94 -11.68
C ALA A 208 14.22 -10.45 -10.50
N GLY A 209 13.41 -9.42 -10.70
CA GLY A 209 12.49 -8.91 -9.69
C GLY A 209 11.49 -9.98 -9.20
N LEU A 210 10.92 -10.76 -10.13
CA LEU A 210 10.01 -11.86 -9.79
C LEU A 210 10.71 -12.98 -9.01
N ARG A 211 11.96 -13.34 -9.34
CA ARG A 211 12.72 -14.36 -8.59
C ARG A 211 13.00 -13.89 -7.16
N ILE A 212 13.40 -12.62 -6.99
CA ILE A 212 13.61 -12.03 -5.67
C ILE A 212 12.28 -12.00 -4.89
N ALA A 213 11.19 -11.58 -5.52
CA ALA A 213 9.87 -11.57 -4.91
C ALA A 213 9.43 -12.98 -4.50
N ALA A 214 9.61 -13.99 -5.35
CA ALA A 214 9.30 -15.38 -5.03
C ALA A 214 10.11 -15.89 -3.82
N ALA A 215 11.41 -15.57 -3.74
CA ALA A 215 12.24 -15.96 -2.60
C ALA A 215 11.77 -15.27 -1.30
N VAL A 216 11.57 -13.94 -1.34
CA VAL A 216 11.11 -13.16 -0.18
C VAL A 216 9.73 -13.63 0.28
N TYR A 217 8.79 -13.79 -0.64
CA TYR A 217 7.43 -14.18 -0.29
C TYR A 217 7.27 -15.67 0.00
N GLY A 218 8.19 -16.51 -0.48
CA GLY A 218 8.31 -17.89 -0.02
C GLY A 218 8.68 -17.93 1.47
N ALA A 219 9.67 -17.12 1.88
CA ALA A 219 10.04 -16.99 3.29
C ALA A 219 8.90 -16.37 4.13
N VAL A 220 8.24 -15.32 3.64
CA VAL A 220 7.10 -14.69 4.34
C VAL A 220 5.95 -15.67 4.50
N ALA A 221 5.56 -16.40 3.45
CA ALA A 221 4.49 -17.40 3.52
C ALA A 221 4.84 -18.50 4.53
N LEU A 222 6.08 -19.00 4.51
CA LEU A 222 6.55 -20.00 5.46
C LEU A 222 6.50 -19.50 6.91
N VAL A 223 7.05 -18.31 7.18
CA VAL A 223 7.07 -17.71 8.52
C VAL A 223 5.65 -17.45 9.01
N VAL A 224 4.80 -16.82 8.20
CA VAL A 224 3.42 -16.53 8.59
C VAL A 224 2.65 -17.82 8.88
N TRP A 225 2.79 -18.83 8.03
CA TRP A 225 2.04 -20.07 8.19
C TRP A 225 2.50 -20.90 9.40
N THR A 226 3.82 -20.98 9.64
CA THR A 226 4.40 -21.74 10.76
C THR A 226 4.26 -21.01 12.10
N ALA A 227 4.38 -19.68 12.12
CA ALA A 227 4.27 -18.88 13.33
C ALA A 227 2.87 -18.29 13.54
N ARG A 228 1.85 -18.75 12.81
CA ARG A 228 0.48 -18.21 12.83
C ARG A 228 -0.11 -18.06 14.23
N ASP A 229 0.13 -19.02 15.12
CA ASP A 229 -0.41 -19.01 16.48
C ASP A 229 0.29 -17.95 17.34
N VAL A 230 1.63 -17.83 17.20
CA VAL A 230 2.42 -16.79 17.88
C VAL A 230 2.05 -15.41 17.36
N ILE A 231 1.91 -15.26 16.03
CA ILE A 231 1.46 -14.01 15.41
C ILE A 231 0.05 -13.65 15.91
N GLY A 232 -0.87 -14.62 15.95
CA GLY A 232 -2.21 -14.44 16.51
C GLY A 232 -2.17 -13.93 17.94
N LEU A 233 -1.34 -14.51 18.79
CA LEU A 233 -1.18 -14.09 20.19
C LEU A 233 -0.58 -12.68 20.32
N VAL A 234 0.39 -12.32 19.48
CA VAL A 234 1.01 -10.98 19.53
C VAL A 234 0.05 -9.90 19.01
N MET A 235 -0.80 -10.24 18.04
CA MET A 235 -1.73 -9.28 17.43
C MET A 235 -3.06 -9.15 18.18
N ALA A 236 -3.42 -10.11 19.02
CA ALA A 236 -4.70 -10.15 19.71
C ALA A 236 -4.59 -9.84 21.21
N GLY A 237 -5.63 -9.21 21.76
CA GLY A 237 -5.74 -8.96 23.21
C GLY A 237 -6.26 -10.16 24.03
N ASP A 238 -6.79 -11.19 23.36
CA ASP A 238 -7.29 -12.40 24.02
C ASP A 238 -7.09 -13.68 23.18
N SER A 239 -7.21 -14.83 23.83
CA SER A 239 -6.94 -16.16 23.25
C SER A 239 -7.91 -16.58 22.14
N ARG A 240 -9.14 -16.07 22.14
CA ARG A 240 -10.15 -16.41 21.11
C ARG A 240 -9.99 -15.56 19.87
N MET A 241 -9.66 -14.28 20.02
CA MET A 241 -9.24 -13.41 18.92
C MET A 241 -7.95 -13.92 18.27
N ALA A 242 -6.99 -14.39 19.09
CA ALA A 242 -5.75 -14.99 18.60
C ALA A 242 -6.01 -16.23 17.74
N ALA A 243 -6.91 -17.12 18.20
CA ALA A 243 -7.29 -18.32 17.46
C ALA A 243 -7.89 -17.97 16.09
N GLU A 244 -8.72 -16.93 16.01
CA GLU A 244 -9.35 -16.58 14.74
C GLU A 244 -8.41 -15.84 13.78
N CYS A 245 -7.48 -15.04 14.32
CA CYS A 245 -6.36 -14.52 13.54
C CYS A 245 -5.52 -15.67 12.97
N ALA A 246 -5.14 -16.65 13.80
CA ALA A 246 -4.37 -17.82 13.38
C ALA A 246 -5.12 -18.65 12.33
N ARG A 247 -6.44 -18.77 12.43
CA ARG A 247 -7.30 -19.46 11.45
C ARG A 247 -7.25 -18.80 10.09
N TYR A 248 -7.38 -17.47 10.02
CA TYR A 248 -7.19 -16.72 8.78
C TYR A 248 -5.80 -16.95 8.19
N LEU A 249 -4.76 -16.85 9.02
CA LEU A 249 -3.36 -17.02 8.57
C LEU A 249 -3.06 -18.45 8.13
N ASN A 250 -3.76 -19.45 8.68
CA ASN A 250 -3.65 -20.83 8.24
C ASN A 250 -4.15 -21.01 6.79
N GLU A 251 -5.28 -20.40 6.46
CA GLU A 251 -5.88 -20.48 5.12
C GLU A 251 -5.15 -19.61 4.10
N VAL A 252 -4.86 -18.36 4.45
CA VAL A 252 -4.35 -17.36 3.49
C VAL A 252 -2.82 -17.32 3.47
N GLY A 253 -2.15 -17.57 4.61
CA GLY A 253 -0.69 -17.48 4.76
C GLY A 253 0.11 -18.27 3.71
N PRO A 254 -0.22 -19.54 3.41
CA PRO A 254 0.46 -20.31 2.36
C PRO A 254 0.39 -19.64 0.98
N THR A 255 -0.68 -18.90 0.70
CA THR A 255 -0.90 -18.22 -0.58
C THR A 255 -0.21 -16.85 -0.67
N TYR A 256 0.46 -16.38 0.40
CA TYR A 256 1.21 -15.13 0.39
C TYR A 256 2.37 -15.13 -0.60
N LEU A 257 2.91 -16.30 -0.95
CA LEU A 257 3.84 -16.45 -2.07
C LEU A 257 3.26 -15.86 -3.36
N CYS A 258 2.06 -16.30 -3.73
CA CYS A 258 1.39 -15.85 -4.95
C CYS A 258 0.94 -14.40 -4.82
N PHE A 259 0.33 -14.05 -3.69
CA PHE A 259 -0.11 -12.68 -3.42
C PHE A 259 1.01 -11.65 -3.58
N GLY A 260 2.18 -11.93 -3.01
CA GLY A 260 3.33 -11.02 -3.08
C GLY A 260 3.87 -10.84 -4.49
N MET A 261 3.94 -11.93 -5.28
CA MET A 261 4.33 -11.84 -6.70
C MET A 261 3.32 -11.04 -7.53
N VAL A 262 2.02 -11.24 -7.28
CA VAL A 262 0.94 -10.50 -7.96
C VAL A 262 1.03 -9.01 -7.63
N LEU A 263 1.12 -8.68 -6.35
CA LEU A 263 1.18 -7.30 -5.89
C LEU A 263 2.44 -6.60 -6.43
N MET A 264 3.59 -7.28 -6.41
CA MET A 264 4.82 -6.77 -7.02
C MET A 264 4.63 -6.49 -8.51
N ALA A 265 4.04 -7.42 -9.28
CA ALA A 265 3.80 -7.25 -10.70
C ALA A 265 2.81 -6.10 -11.00
N ILE A 266 1.76 -5.94 -10.19
CA ILE A 266 0.82 -4.82 -10.28
C ILE A 266 1.54 -3.50 -10.01
N THR A 267 2.35 -3.41 -8.95
CA THR A 267 3.14 -2.21 -8.66
C THR A 267 4.09 -1.86 -9.81
N VAL A 268 4.73 -2.86 -10.44
CA VAL A 268 5.54 -2.63 -11.64
C VAL A 268 4.70 -2.04 -12.76
N MET A 269 3.56 -2.65 -13.09
CA MET A 269 2.67 -2.17 -14.16
C MET A 269 2.18 -0.74 -13.92
N GLU A 270 1.82 -0.40 -12.68
CA GLU A 270 1.43 0.96 -12.30
C GLU A 270 2.54 1.97 -12.62
N GLN A 271 3.77 1.67 -12.20
CA GLN A 271 4.88 2.62 -12.26
C GLN A 271 5.59 2.70 -13.62
N ILE A 272 5.37 1.74 -14.52
CA ILE A 272 5.86 1.82 -15.92
C ILE A 272 4.85 2.46 -16.89
N GLY A 273 3.71 2.95 -16.39
CA GLY A 273 2.69 3.64 -17.20
C GLY A 273 1.53 2.77 -17.68
N ARG A 274 1.38 1.55 -17.15
CA ARG A 274 0.28 0.63 -17.45
C ARG A 274 -0.78 0.60 -16.34
N GLY A 275 -0.95 1.72 -15.63
CA GLY A 275 -1.85 1.85 -14.49
C GLY A 275 -3.31 1.49 -14.76
N ARG A 276 -3.81 1.65 -16.00
CA ARG A 276 -5.18 1.21 -16.37
C ARG A 276 -5.35 -0.30 -16.30
N ALA A 277 -4.36 -1.06 -16.78
CA ALA A 277 -4.40 -2.52 -16.70
C ALA A 277 -4.30 -2.97 -15.24
N ALA A 278 -3.39 -2.37 -14.46
CA ALA A 278 -3.28 -2.61 -13.03
C ALA A 278 -4.60 -2.34 -12.29
N LEU A 279 -5.28 -1.23 -12.61
CA LEU A 279 -6.56 -0.88 -12.01
C LEU A 279 -7.65 -1.91 -12.32
N LEU A 280 -7.75 -2.36 -13.58
CA LEU A 280 -8.70 -3.41 -13.97
C LEU A 280 -8.42 -4.72 -13.21
N LEU A 281 -7.16 -5.09 -13.08
CA LEU A 281 -6.75 -6.31 -12.38
C LEU A 281 -7.06 -6.22 -10.87
N ASN A 282 -6.78 -5.07 -10.24
CA ASN A 282 -7.16 -4.80 -8.85
C ASN A 282 -8.69 -4.82 -8.66
N ALA A 283 -9.46 -4.28 -9.61
CA ALA A 283 -10.91 -4.29 -9.55
C ALA A 283 -11.48 -5.72 -9.67
N VAL A 284 -10.94 -6.54 -10.57
CA VAL A 284 -11.31 -7.96 -10.68
C VAL A 284 -10.98 -8.70 -9.39
N TYR A 285 -9.79 -8.49 -8.84
CA TYR A 285 -9.35 -9.08 -7.58
C TYR A 285 -10.29 -8.72 -6.43
N ALA A 286 -10.66 -7.44 -6.30
CA ALA A 286 -11.62 -6.97 -5.29
C ALA A 286 -13.03 -7.55 -5.52
N ALA A 287 -13.51 -7.60 -6.76
CA ALA A 287 -14.81 -8.14 -7.11
C ALA A 287 -14.93 -9.64 -6.80
N GLN A 288 -13.86 -10.42 -7.00
CA GLN A 288 -13.83 -11.84 -6.63
C GLN A 288 -13.95 -12.02 -5.12
N ILE A 289 -13.16 -11.29 -4.34
CA ILE A 289 -13.16 -11.43 -2.87
C ILE A 289 -14.49 -10.94 -2.27
N ILE A 290 -14.93 -9.73 -2.63
CA ILE A 290 -16.13 -9.14 -2.04
C ILE A 290 -17.39 -9.81 -2.60
N GLY A 291 -17.46 -9.96 -3.93
CA GLY A 291 -18.62 -10.52 -4.60
C GLY A 291 -18.77 -12.00 -4.27
N VAL A 292 -17.85 -12.84 -4.73
CA VAL A 292 -17.95 -14.29 -4.53
C VAL A 292 -17.74 -14.65 -3.06
N GLY A 293 -16.64 -14.20 -2.46
CA GLY A 293 -16.31 -14.55 -1.08
C GLY A 293 -17.32 -14.01 -0.08
N GLY A 294 -17.76 -12.76 -0.25
CA GLY A 294 -18.76 -12.15 0.62
C GLY A 294 -20.15 -12.76 0.47
N LEU A 295 -20.59 -13.07 -0.76
CA LEU A 295 -21.87 -13.79 -0.96
C LEU A 295 -21.84 -15.17 -0.34
N LEU A 296 -20.78 -15.95 -0.56
CA LEU A 296 -20.64 -17.29 0.01
C LEU A 296 -20.62 -17.25 1.54
N ALA A 297 -19.81 -16.36 2.13
CA ALA A 297 -19.70 -16.26 3.57
C ALA A 297 -21.04 -15.91 4.24
N ARG A 298 -21.81 -15.00 3.64
CA ARG A 298 -23.12 -14.60 4.19
C ARG A 298 -24.22 -15.63 3.94
N SER A 299 -24.19 -16.32 2.80
CA SER A 299 -25.21 -17.32 2.47
C SER A 299 -25.09 -18.59 3.31
N PHE A 300 -23.86 -18.97 3.65
CA PHE A 300 -23.57 -20.18 4.44
C PHE A 300 -23.16 -19.90 5.88
N HIS A 301 -23.21 -18.63 6.32
CA HIS A 301 -22.80 -18.18 7.65
C HIS A 301 -21.41 -18.69 8.09
N SER A 302 -20.46 -18.77 7.16
CA SER A 302 -19.11 -19.28 7.41
C SER A 302 -18.04 -18.31 6.91
N GLN A 303 -17.20 -17.80 7.82
CA GLN A 303 -16.04 -16.98 7.45
C GLN A 303 -14.97 -17.75 6.69
N ASP A 304 -14.91 -19.08 6.83
CA ASP A 304 -13.89 -19.91 6.17
C ASP A 304 -14.03 -19.85 4.65
N LEU A 305 -15.26 -19.70 4.15
CA LEU A 305 -15.51 -19.53 2.71
C LEU A 305 -14.97 -18.20 2.19
N LEU A 306 -14.99 -17.14 3.00
CA LEU A 306 -14.33 -15.89 2.64
C LEU A 306 -12.81 -16.08 2.57
N TYR A 307 -12.23 -16.75 3.57
CA TYR A 307 -10.79 -16.97 3.67
C TYR A 307 -10.29 -17.85 2.52
N GLY A 308 -10.99 -18.94 2.25
CA GLY A 308 -10.74 -19.83 1.11
C GLY A 308 -10.87 -19.09 -0.22
N THR A 309 -11.85 -18.20 -0.37
CA THR A 309 -11.97 -17.38 -1.60
C THR A 309 -10.77 -16.44 -1.77
N ILE A 310 -10.27 -15.84 -0.69
CA ILE A 310 -9.04 -15.01 -0.73
C ILE A 310 -7.86 -15.87 -1.16
N ALA A 311 -7.69 -17.06 -0.57
CA ALA A 311 -6.63 -17.99 -0.90
C ALA A 311 -6.68 -18.43 -2.39
N VAL A 312 -7.85 -18.80 -2.89
CA VAL A 312 -8.05 -19.16 -4.30
C VAL A 312 -7.79 -17.97 -5.23
N THR A 313 -8.22 -16.76 -4.85
CA THR A 313 -7.97 -15.55 -5.64
C THR A 313 -6.48 -15.22 -5.70
N ASN A 314 -5.73 -15.42 -4.61
CA ASN A 314 -4.27 -15.29 -4.61
C ASN A 314 -3.59 -16.23 -5.61
N LEU A 315 -4.02 -17.49 -5.65
CA LEU A 315 -3.50 -18.49 -6.58
C LEU A 315 -3.86 -18.14 -8.03
N ALA A 316 -5.13 -17.83 -8.29
CA ALA A 316 -5.61 -17.41 -9.62
C ALA A 316 -4.90 -16.12 -10.09
N GLY A 317 -4.51 -15.28 -9.15
CA GLY A 317 -3.73 -14.06 -9.37
C GLY A 317 -2.42 -14.30 -10.13
N LEU A 318 -1.85 -15.51 -10.15
CA LEU A 318 -0.67 -15.81 -10.98
C LEU A 318 -0.88 -15.49 -12.47
N ALA A 319 -2.13 -15.52 -12.96
CA ALA A 319 -2.46 -15.05 -14.30
C ALA A 319 -2.08 -13.58 -14.52
N VAL A 320 -2.21 -12.74 -13.48
CA VAL A 320 -1.78 -11.32 -13.47
C VAL A 320 -0.28 -11.21 -13.70
N VAL A 321 0.52 -12.06 -13.07
CA VAL A 321 1.98 -12.09 -13.25
C VAL A 321 2.31 -12.41 -14.71
N LEU A 322 1.62 -13.38 -15.32
CA LEU A 322 1.80 -13.71 -16.74
C LEU A 322 1.43 -12.54 -17.66
N VAL A 323 0.32 -11.84 -17.36
CA VAL A 323 -0.09 -10.64 -18.10
C VAL A 323 0.98 -9.55 -17.99
N ALA A 324 1.51 -9.30 -16.80
CA ALA A 324 2.57 -8.31 -16.57
C ALA A 324 3.86 -8.66 -17.32
N VAL A 325 4.29 -9.93 -17.29
CA VAL A 325 5.49 -10.37 -18.03
C VAL A 325 5.30 -10.21 -19.53
N ARG A 326 4.14 -10.61 -20.09
CA ARG A 326 3.83 -10.45 -21.51
C ARG A 326 3.79 -8.97 -21.91
N ALA A 327 3.18 -8.13 -21.07
CA ALA A 327 3.14 -6.69 -21.22
C ALA A 327 4.56 -6.10 -21.35
N VAL A 328 5.44 -6.43 -20.42
CA VAL A 328 6.84 -5.96 -20.42
C VAL A 328 7.61 -6.44 -21.65
N ARG A 329 7.41 -7.69 -22.07
CA ARG A 329 8.07 -8.24 -23.27
C ARG A 329 7.65 -7.51 -24.54
N ARG A 330 6.35 -7.25 -24.73
CA ARG A 330 5.82 -6.50 -25.89
C ARG A 330 6.41 -5.10 -25.96
N ASP A 331 6.39 -4.37 -24.84
CA ASP A 331 6.92 -3.00 -24.76
C ASP A 331 8.44 -2.92 -25.02
N SER A 332 9.15 -4.06 -24.89
CA SER A 332 10.59 -4.19 -25.17
C SER A 332 10.88 -4.59 -26.62
N GLY A 333 9.96 -5.29 -27.29
CA GLY A 333 10.09 -5.77 -28.67
C GLY A 333 9.68 -4.74 -29.73
N ASP A 334 8.61 -3.97 -29.48
CA ASP A 334 7.99 -3.08 -30.48
C ASP A 334 8.85 -1.87 -30.92
N LEU A 335 10.03 -1.65 -30.30
CA LEU A 335 10.95 -0.56 -30.65
C LEU A 335 12.33 -1.02 -31.14
N GLY A 336 12.63 -2.33 -31.08
CA GLY A 336 13.86 -2.88 -31.67
C GLY A 336 13.86 -2.84 -33.20
N GLN A 337 12.70 -2.63 -33.82
CA GLN A 337 12.54 -2.52 -35.28
C GLN A 337 12.45 -1.07 -35.78
N ALA A 338 12.46 -0.07 -34.89
CA ALA A 338 12.24 1.34 -35.25
C ALA A 338 13.54 2.17 -35.40
N CYS A 339 14.72 1.54 -35.33
CA CYS A 339 15.98 2.19 -35.70
C CYS A 339 16.33 1.74 -37.12
N PRO A 340 16.14 2.58 -38.16
CA PRO A 340 16.76 2.30 -39.44
C PRO A 340 18.26 2.38 -39.24
N SER A 341 18.97 1.33 -39.63
CA SER A 341 20.40 1.38 -39.91
C SER A 341 20.63 2.43 -40.99
N GLY A 342 21.10 3.60 -40.59
CA GLY A 342 21.52 4.70 -41.44
C GLY A 342 22.74 5.35 -40.83
#